data_AF-A0A7K1H1N2-F1
#
_entry.id   AF-A0A7K1H1N2-F1
#
_cell.length_a   1.000
_cell.length_b   1.000
_cell.length_c   1.000
_cell.angle_alpha   90.00
_cell.angle_beta   90.00
_cell.angle_gamma   90.00
#
_symmetry.space_group_name_H-M   'P 1'
#
loop_
_entity.id
_entity.type
_entity.pdbx_description
1 polymer ?
#
loop_
_entity_poly.entity_id
_entity_poly.type
_entity_poly.pdbx_seq_one_letter_code
_entity_poly.pdbx_strand_id
1 'polypeptide(L)'
;MIPLDSLGEWLRARFPQRVSPQWWQALFESVESAVSPLRNLDQDQRISDLKLGAVAAILAVERHDIDASLGAYWLLRLAAAAVRLNLPVSELPVVLTPDGSAAWALEHVPLPRDEAVVAAQARRRQYLAADESFFAPIGASYDSGSQEPDAQASALRGVERILSALPWIADHLTNPEIRREVHAWLGIEGQL
;
A
#
# COMPACT_ATOMS: atom_id res chain seq x y z
N MET A 1 -9.36 -25.15 2.70
CA MET A 1 -8.29 -24.15 2.58
C MET A 1 -7.77 -24.23 1.15
N ILE A 2 -7.69 -23.13 0.41
CA ILE A 2 -7.18 -23.14 -0.97
C ILE A 2 -5.66 -23.05 -0.88
N PRO A 3 -4.88 -23.90 -1.56
CA PRO A 3 -3.43 -23.76 -1.60
C PRO A 3 -3.03 -22.39 -2.15
N LEU A 4 -1.98 -21.78 -1.60
CA LEU A 4 -1.54 -20.43 -2.03
C LEU A 4 -1.27 -20.36 -3.54
N ASP A 5 -0.64 -21.39 -4.10
CA ASP A 5 -0.32 -21.48 -5.53
C ASP A 5 -1.56 -21.56 -6.43
N SER A 6 -2.71 -21.96 -5.87
CA SER A 6 -4.00 -22.05 -6.57
C SER A 6 -4.90 -20.83 -6.36
N LEU A 7 -4.48 -19.85 -5.55
CA LEU A 7 -5.30 -18.68 -5.22
C LEU A 7 -5.66 -17.86 -6.47
N GLY A 8 -4.69 -17.64 -7.37
CA GLY A 8 -4.92 -16.89 -8.61
C GLY A 8 -5.93 -17.56 -9.54
N GLU A 9 -5.89 -18.89 -9.67
CA GLU A 9 -6.86 -19.66 -10.45
C GLU A 9 -8.25 -19.62 -9.83
N TRP A 10 -8.32 -19.81 -8.51
CA TRP A 10 -9.59 -19.74 -7.80
C TRP A 10 -10.23 -18.35 -7.92
N LEU A 11 -9.44 -17.27 -7.80
CA LEU A 11 -9.91 -15.90 -7.97
C LEU A 11 -10.43 -15.66 -9.40
N ARG A 12 -9.72 -16.14 -10.42
CA ARG A 12 -10.18 -16.05 -11.82
C ARG A 12 -11.50 -16.79 -12.04
N ALA A 13 -11.67 -17.96 -11.43
CA ALA A 13 -12.92 -18.72 -11.54
C ALA A 13 -14.08 -18.05 -10.79
N ARG A 14 -13.82 -17.46 -9.62
CA ARG A 14 -14.84 -16.84 -8.77
C ARG A 14 -15.22 -15.43 -9.22
N PHE A 15 -14.24 -14.67 -9.70
CA PHE A 15 -14.34 -13.27 -10.12
C PHE A 15 -13.71 -13.11 -11.51
N PRO A 16 -14.44 -13.51 -12.58
CA PRO A 16 -13.88 -13.58 -13.93
C PRO A 16 -13.53 -12.22 -14.54
N GLN A 17 -14.14 -11.13 -14.05
CA GLN A 17 -13.83 -9.77 -14.50
C GLN A 17 -12.77 -9.15 -13.61
N ARG A 18 -13.19 -8.62 -12.45
CA ARG A 18 -12.36 -8.01 -11.42
C ARG A 18 -12.96 -8.24 -10.05
N VAL A 19 -12.10 -8.20 -9.06
CA VAL A 19 -12.50 -8.18 -7.65
C VAL A 19 -12.61 -6.72 -7.23
N SER A 20 -13.65 -6.35 -6.48
CA SER A 20 -13.80 -4.96 -6.06
C SER A 20 -12.68 -4.56 -5.08
N PRO A 21 -12.16 -3.33 -5.13
CA PRO A 21 -11.12 -2.87 -4.20
C PRO A 21 -11.50 -3.03 -2.72
N GLN A 22 -12.78 -2.87 -2.39
CA GLN A 22 -13.28 -3.04 -1.02
C GLN A 22 -13.13 -4.49 -0.52
N TRP A 23 -13.27 -5.48 -1.41
CA TRP A 23 -13.04 -6.88 -1.05
C TRP A 23 -11.57 -7.13 -0.73
N TRP A 24 -10.65 -6.59 -1.53
CA TRP A 24 -9.22 -6.68 -1.26
C TRP A 24 -8.84 -6.01 0.05
N GLN A 25 -9.37 -4.81 0.30
CA GLN A 25 -9.17 -4.11 1.57
C GLN A 25 -9.63 -4.95 2.76
N ALA A 26 -10.83 -5.54 2.69
CA ALA A 26 -11.34 -6.41 3.73
C ALA A 26 -10.46 -7.67 3.94
N LEU A 27 -9.92 -8.23 2.86
CA LEU A 27 -8.98 -9.35 2.93
C LEU A 27 -7.69 -8.93 3.67
N PHE A 28 -7.08 -7.81 3.29
CA PHE A 28 -5.83 -7.35 3.91
C PHE A 28 -6.01 -6.99 5.39
N GLU A 29 -7.11 -6.30 5.73
CA GLU A 29 -7.47 -6.00 7.12
C GLU A 29 -7.73 -7.28 7.93
N SER A 30 -8.33 -8.30 7.30
CA SER A 30 -8.52 -9.62 7.93
C SER A 30 -7.19 -10.31 8.18
N VAL A 31 -6.24 -10.28 7.23
CA VAL A 31 -4.89 -10.86 7.40
C VAL A 31 -4.15 -10.14 8.53
N GLU A 32 -4.13 -8.80 8.51
CA GLU A 32 -3.49 -8.00 9.57
C GLU A 32 -4.09 -8.29 10.95
N SER A 33 -5.42 -8.40 11.02
CA SER A 33 -6.13 -8.75 12.26
C SER A 33 -5.85 -10.17 12.73
N ALA A 34 -5.64 -11.12 11.81
CA ALA A 34 -5.33 -12.51 12.12
C ALA A 34 -3.94 -12.62 12.75
N VAL A 35 -2.94 -11.94 12.19
CA VAL A 35 -1.55 -11.99 12.67
C VAL A 35 -1.31 -11.15 13.93
N SER A 36 -2.32 -10.42 14.40
CA SER A 36 -2.23 -9.55 15.57
C SER A 36 -1.68 -10.30 16.81
N PRO A 37 -0.79 -9.66 17.61
CA PRO A 37 -0.28 -10.27 18.85
C PRO A 37 -1.39 -10.54 19.87
N LEU A 38 -2.56 -9.91 19.75
CA LEU A 38 -3.73 -10.16 20.60
C LEU A 38 -4.44 -11.48 20.28
N ARG A 39 -4.11 -12.13 19.15
CA ARG A 39 -4.61 -13.45 18.78
C ARG A 39 -3.64 -14.52 19.29
N ASN A 40 -4.19 -15.53 19.95
CA ASN A 40 -3.44 -16.71 20.40
C ASN A 40 -3.23 -17.68 19.22
N LEU A 41 -2.38 -17.29 18.28
CA LEU A 41 -1.94 -18.12 17.16
C LEU A 41 -0.48 -18.52 17.35
N ASP A 42 -0.13 -19.70 16.87
CA ASP A 42 1.26 -20.11 16.77
C ASP A 42 2.00 -19.34 15.65
N GLN A 43 3.32 -19.52 15.63
CA GLN A 43 4.20 -18.87 14.67
C GLN A 43 3.91 -19.32 13.23
N ASP A 44 3.69 -20.60 13.02
CA ASP A 44 3.48 -21.20 11.69
C ASP A 44 2.22 -20.65 11.02
N GLN A 45 1.13 -20.50 11.78
CA GLN A 45 -0.10 -19.90 11.29
C GLN A 45 0.09 -18.43 10.93
N ARG A 46 0.81 -17.65 11.75
CA ARG A 46 1.12 -16.24 11.43
C ARG A 46 1.92 -16.11 10.14
N ILE A 47 2.93 -16.97 9.95
CA ILE A 47 3.73 -17.01 8.73
C ILE A 47 2.86 -17.38 7.53
N SER A 48 1.96 -18.35 7.67
CA SER A 48 1.01 -18.75 6.62
C SER A 48 0.07 -17.61 6.23
N ASP A 49 -0.51 -16.90 7.21
CA ASP A 49 -1.42 -15.77 6.96
C ASP A 49 -0.70 -14.60 6.30
N LEU A 50 0.55 -14.30 6.71
CA LEU A 50 1.38 -13.30 6.06
C LEU A 50 1.71 -13.68 4.60
N LYS A 51 2.05 -14.94 4.34
CA LYS A 51 2.26 -15.44 2.97
C LYS A 51 1.02 -15.25 2.11
N LEU A 52 -0.16 -15.55 2.65
CA LEU A 52 -1.43 -15.28 1.98
C LEU A 52 -1.59 -13.79 1.66
N GLY A 53 -1.34 -12.91 2.63
CA GLY A 53 -1.41 -11.46 2.45
C GLY A 53 -0.49 -10.95 1.34
N ALA A 54 0.75 -11.44 1.29
CA ALA A 54 1.72 -11.06 0.25
C ALA A 54 1.27 -11.50 -1.15
N VAL A 55 0.89 -12.77 -1.30
CA VAL A 55 0.42 -13.32 -2.58
C VAL A 55 -0.84 -12.58 -3.03
N ALA A 56 -1.78 -12.32 -2.12
CA ALA A 56 -2.98 -11.56 -2.40
C ALA A 56 -2.68 -10.13 -2.87
N ALA A 57 -1.76 -9.42 -2.21
CA ALA A 57 -1.40 -8.04 -2.57
C ALA A 57 -0.79 -7.97 -3.98
N ILE A 58 0.14 -8.88 -4.28
CA ILE A 58 0.76 -8.96 -5.61
C ILE A 58 -0.30 -9.28 -6.67
N LEU A 59 -1.12 -10.32 -6.45
CA LEU A 59 -2.17 -10.71 -7.39
C LEU A 59 -3.18 -9.59 -7.64
N ALA A 60 -3.56 -8.85 -6.61
CA ALA A 60 -4.52 -7.75 -6.75
C ALA A 60 -3.97 -6.63 -7.66
N VAL A 61 -2.66 -6.35 -7.57
CA VAL A 61 -1.97 -5.37 -8.42
C VAL A 61 -1.80 -5.90 -9.85
N GLU A 62 -1.33 -7.14 -10.03
CA GLU A 62 -1.16 -7.77 -11.34
C GLU A 62 -2.47 -7.87 -12.13
N ARG A 63 -3.59 -8.05 -11.43
CA ARG A 63 -4.93 -8.10 -12.02
C ARG A 63 -5.53 -6.72 -12.29
N HIS A 64 -4.84 -5.64 -11.91
CA HIS A 64 -5.36 -4.28 -11.91
C HIS A 64 -6.69 -4.14 -11.14
N ASP A 65 -6.87 -4.97 -10.11
CA ASP A 65 -8.02 -4.89 -9.20
C ASP A 65 -7.79 -3.79 -8.15
N ILE A 66 -6.54 -3.49 -7.81
CA ILE A 66 -6.12 -2.34 -7.01
C ILE A 66 -4.95 -1.60 -7.68
N ASP A 67 -4.73 -0.36 -7.26
CA ASP A 67 -3.56 0.39 -7.66
C ASP A 67 -2.28 -0.13 -6.98
N ALA A 68 -1.13 0.02 -7.65
CA ALA A 68 0.14 -0.49 -7.14
C ALA A 68 0.57 0.19 -5.82
N SER A 69 0.21 1.46 -5.61
CA SER A 69 0.55 2.16 -4.37
C SER A 69 -0.21 1.59 -3.15
N LEU A 70 -1.44 1.11 -3.35
CA LEU A 70 -2.19 0.38 -2.33
C LEU A 70 -1.57 -0.99 -2.05
N GLY A 71 -1.11 -1.69 -3.08
CA GLY A 71 -0.32 -2.92 -2.91
C GLY A 71 0.96 -2.69 -2.10
N ALA A 72 1.73 -1.65 -2.44
CA ALA A 72 2.97 -1.27 -1.76
C ALA A 72 2.72 -0.97 -0.29
N TYR A 73 1.70 -0.16 -0.04
CA TYR A 73 1.25 0.17 1.31
C TYR A 73 0.99 -1.08 2.13
N TRP A 74 0.18 -2.01 1.63
CA TRP A 74 -0.14 -3.24 2.36
C TRP A 74 1.07 -4.15 2.58
N LEU A 75 1.95 -4.28 1.59
CA LEU A 75 3.19 -5.05 1.75
C LEU A 75 4.10 -4.45 2.83
N LEU A 76 4.24 -3.12 2.89
CA LEU A 76 4.95 -2.43 3.97
C LEU A 76 4.29 -2.66 5.33
N ARG A 77 2.95 -2.62 5.43
CA ARG A 77 2.22 -2.92 6.68
C ARG A 77 2.49 -4.34 7.17
N LEU A 78 2.39 -5.32 6.26
CA LEU A 78 2.58 -6.73 6.59
C LEU A 78 4.04 -7.03 6.96
N ALA A 79 5.00 -6.42 6.27
CA ALA A 79 6.42 -6.50 6.65
C ALA A 79 6.67 -5.91 8.04
N ALA A 80 6.09 -4.74 8.35
CA ALA A 80 6.17 -4.14 9.69
C ALA A 80 5.53 -5.04 10.76
N ALA A 81 4.42 -5.71 10.46
CA ALA A 81 3.80 -6.68 11.36
C ALA A 81 4.74 -7.87 11.62
N ALA A 82 5.38 -8.42 10.59
CA ALA A 82 6.34 -9.50 10.71
C ALA A 82 7.54 -9.12 11.60
N VAL A 83 8.07 -7.91 11.41
CA VAL A 83 9.16 -7.35 12.24
C VAL A 83 8.72 -7.22 13.70
N ARG A 84 7.54 -6.64 13.96
CA ARG A 84 7.01 -6.45 15.32
C ARG A 84 6.80 -7.76 16.07
N LEU A 85 6.44 -8.81 15.35
CA LEU A 85 6.24 -10.16 15.88
C LEU A 85 7.55 -10.96 15.97
N ASN A 86 8.67 -10.40 15.54
CA ASN A 86 9.98 -11.03 15.49
C ASN A 86 9.96 -12.39 14.76
N LEU A 87 9.23 -12.45 13.63
CA LEU A 87 9.14 -13.68 12.84
C LEU A 87 10.44 -13.95 12.08
N PRO A 88 10.80 -15.23 11.87
CA PRO A 88 12.00 -15.59 11.13
C PRO A 88 11.90 -15.13 9.67
N VAL A 89 12.75 -14.16 9.30
CA VAL A 89 12.79 -13.56 7.95
C VAL A 89 13.03 -14.61 6.87
N SER A 90 13.79 -15.66 7.16
CA SER A 90 14.09 -16.77 6.23
C SER A 90 12.86 -17.59 5.82
N GLU A 91 11.78 -17.52 6.59
CA GLU A 91 10.55 -18.27 6.32
C GLU A 91 9.48 -17.42 5.61
N LEU A 92 9.73 -16.11 5.46
CA LEU A 92 8.84 -15.17 4.79
C LEU A 92 9.22 -15.01 3.32
N PRO A 93 8.25 -14.68 2.44
CA PRO A 93 8.54 -14.24 1.09
C PRO A 93 9.46 -13.01 1.10
N VAL A 94 10.36 -12.90 0.11
CA VAL A 94 11.31 -11.76 0.01
C VAL A 94 10.59 -10.41 0.08
N VAL A 95 9.42 -10.30 -0.55
CA VAL A 95 8.60 -9.07 -0.55
C VAL A 95 8.09 -8.64 0.84
N LEU A 96 8.12 -9.53 1.84
CA LEU A 96 7.76 -9.21 3.24
C LEU A 96 8.97 -8.99 4.14
N THR A 97 10.18 -9.05 3.60
CA THR A 97 11.36 -8.55 4.31
C THR A 97 11.34 -7.01 4.31
N PRO A 98 11.97 -6.33 5.28
CA PRO A 98 12.07 -4.87 5.28
C PRO A 98 12.64 -4.34 3.95
N ASP A 99 13.77 -4.90 3.49
CA ASP A 99 14.39 -4.48 2.24
C ASP A 99 13.53 -4.81 1.02
N GLY A 100 12.92 -6.01 0.96
CA GLY A 100 12.10 -6.41 -0.18
C GLY A 100 10.79 -5.63 -0.30
N SER A 101 10.11 -5.35 0.82
CA SER A 101 8.90 -4.51 0.83
C SER A 101 9.22 -3.06 0.46
N ALA A 102 10.33 -2.51 0.95
CA ALA A 102 10.81 -1.19 0.57
C ALA A 102 11.19 -1.10 -0.92
N ALA A 103 11.94 -2.08 -1.44
CA ALA A 103 12.31 -2.12 -2.85
C ALA A 103 11.06 -2.17 -3.74
N TRP A 104 10.10 -3.03 -3.41
CA TRP A 104 8.84 -3.13 -4.14
C TRP A 104 8.05 -1.82 -4.09
N ALA A 105 7.98 -1.19 -2.91
CA ALA A 105 7.30 0.09 -2.76
C ALA A 105 7.96 1.20 -3.59
N LEU A 106 9.30 1.28 -3.59
CA LEU A 106 10.07 2.25 -4.37
C LEU A 106 9.90 2.08 -5.88
N GLU A 107 9.81 0.84 -6.36
CA GLU A 107 9.54 0.52 -7.77
C GLU A 107 8.13 0.97 -8.21
N HIS A 108 7.18 1.00 -7.27
CA HIS A 108 5.77 1.31 -7.53
C HIS A 108 5.35 2.71 -7.08
N VAL A 109 6.31 3.61 -6.79
CA VAL A 109 5.97 5.01 -6.54
C VAL A 109 5.50 5.65 -7.85
N PRO A 110 4.28 6.22 -7.89
CA PRO A 110 3.66 6.64 -9.15
C PRO A 110 4.21 7.96 -9.72
N LEU A 111 5.02 8.70 -8.95
CA LEU A 111 5.66 9.93 -9.38
C LEU A 111 7.13 9.93 -8.98
N PRO A 112 8.04 10.53 -9.77
CA PRO A 112 9.37 10.92 -9.30
C PRO A 112 9.30 11.91 -8.13
N ARG A 113 10.36 11.96 -7.31
CA ARG A 113 10.45 12.85 -6.13
C ARG A 113 10.15 14.31 -6.44
N ASP A 114 10.81 14.87 -7.45
CA ASP A 114 10.67 16.28 -7.81
C ASP A 114 9.25 16.59 -8.30
N GLU A 115 8.63 15.67 -9.05
CA GLU A 115 7.26 15.81 -9.53
C GLU A 115 6.24 15.72 -8.40
N ALA A 116 6.46 14.86 -7.41
CA ALA A 116 5.62 14.77 -6.22
C ALA A 116 5.62 16.10 -5.43
N VAL A 117 6.81 16.70 -5.25
CA VAL A 117 6.94 18.01 -4.59
C VAL A 117 6.21 19.11 -5.38
N VAL A 118 6.39 19.16 -6.69
CA VAL A 118 5.71 20.15 -7.55
C VAL A 118 4.19 19.97 -7.49
N ALA A 119 3.69 18.73 -7.57
CA ALA A 119 2.27 18.41 -7.49
C ALA A 119 1.68 18.81 -6.14
N ALA A 120 2.37 18.53 -5.03
CA ALA A 120 1.93 18.93 -3.69
C ALA A 120 1.88 20.45 -3.52
N GLN A 121 2.89 21.17 -4.00
CA GLN A 121 2.90 22.64 -3.99
C GLN A 121 1.79 23.24 -4.86
N ALA A 122 1.48 22.62 -6.00
CA ALA A 122 0.36 23.02 -6.84
C ALA A 122 -0.98 22.82 -6.12
N ARG A 123 -1.20 21.63 -5.52
CA ARG A 123 -2.39 21.33 -4.71
C ARG A 123 -2.56 22.30 -3.54
N ARG A 124 -1.47 22.62 -2.83
CA ARG A 124 -1.48 23.60 -1.74
C ARG A 124 -1.85 24.99 -2.21
N ARG A 125 -1.32 25.44 -3.36
CA ARG A 125 -1.68 26.74 -3.95
C ARG A 125 -3.15 26.80 -4.35
N GLN A 126 -3.69 25.72 -4.94
CA GLN A 126 -5.12 25.63 -5.26
C GLN A 126 -5.98 25.71 -4.00
N TYR A 127 -5.62 24.98 -2.95
CA TYR A 127 -6.32 25.02 -1.66
C TYR A 127 -6.28 26.40 -1.01
N LEU A 128 -5.15 27.12 -1.10
CA LEU A 128 -5.04 28.48 -0.55
C LEU A 128 -5.77 29.54 -1.39
N ALA A 129 -5.94 29.29 -2.69
CA ALA A 129 -6.69 30.14 -3.61
C ALA A 129 -8.18 29.79 -3.67
N ALA A 130 -8.60 28.72 -2.99
CA ALA A 130 -9.97 28.24 -2.95
C ALA A 130 -10.91 29.25 -2.25
N ASP A 131 -12.07 29.47 -2.85
CA ASP A 131 -13.19 30.19 -2.23
C ASP A 131 -14.18 29.21 -1.56
N GLU A 132 -15.28 29.72 -1.00
CA GLU A 132 -16.32 28.91 -0.34
C GLU A 132 -16.94 27.84 -1.26
N SER A 133 -16.82 27.97 -2.59
CA SER A 133 -17.35 27.00 -3.56
C SER A 133 -16.44 25.79 -3.79
N PHE A 134 -15.20 25.84 -3.30
CA PHE A 134 -14.24 24.74 -3.39
C PHE A 134 -14.60 23.56 -2.48
N PHE A 135 -15.25 23.84 -1.34
CA PHE A 135 -15.79 22.82 -0.46
C PHE A 135 -17.20 22.48 -0.94
N ALA A 136 -17.47 21.21 -1.25
CA ALA A 136 -18.82 20.78 -1.59
C ALA A 136 -19.80 21.24 -0.49
N PRO A 137 -20.83 22.05 -0.83
CA PRO A 137 -21.73 22.57 0.19
C PRO A 137 -22.42 21.42 0.91
N ILE A 138 -22.57 21.56 2.23
CA ILE A 138 -23.24 20.55 3.07
C ILE A 138 -24.66 20.32 2.51
N GLY A 139 -24.92 19.12 2.02
CA GLY A 139 -26.22 18.73 1.44
C GLY A 139 -26.29 18.71 -0.09
N ALA A 140 -25.23 19.07 -0.81
CA ALA A 140 -25.15 18.83 -2.24
C ALA A 140 -24.98 17.34 -2.54
N SER A 141 -25.80 16.80 -3.45
CA SER A 141 -25.60 15.46 -3.99
C SER A 141 -24.30 15.45 -4.78
N TYR A 142 -23.33 14.65 -4.32
CA TYR A 142 -22.11 14.36 -5.06
C TYR A 142 -22.52 13.59 -6.32
N ASP A 143 -22.65 14.26 -7.46
CA ASP A 143 -22.75 13.59 -8.76
C ASP A 143 -21.36 13.01 -9.06
N SER A 144 -21.16 11.77 -8.62
CA SER A 144 -19.94 10.99 -8.79
C SER A 144 -19.62 10.62 -10.25
N GLY A 145 -20.44 11.08 -11.21
CA GLY A 145 -20.36 10.74 -12.62
C GLY A 145 -19.54 11.69 -13.51
N SER A 146 -19.11 12.87 -13.04
CA SER A 146 -18.58 13.92 -13.93
C SER A 146 -17.18 14.46 -13.60
N GLN A 147 -16.51 13.95 -12.56
CA GLN A 147 -15.09 14.25 -12.34
C GLN A 147 -14.29 12.96 -12.52
N GLU A 148 -13.68 12.79 -13.69
CA GLU A 148 -12.54 11.90 -13.78
C GLU A 148 -11.54 12.31 -12.71
N PRO A 149 -11.06 11.38 -11.86
CA PRO A 149 -10.09 11.72 -10.85
C PRO A 149 -8.86 12.30 -11.55
N ASP A 150 -8.51 13.54 -11.20
CA ASP A 150 -7.29 14.19 -11.67
C ASP A 150 -6.12 13.21 -11.47
N ALA A 151 -5.57 12.74 -12.60
CA ALA A 151 -4.54 11.70 -12.62
C ALA A 151 -3.33 12.10 -11.78
N GLN A 152 -2.98 13.40 -11.77
CA GLN A 152 -1.90 13.93 -10.97
C GLN A 152 -2.23 13.91 -9.48
N ALA A 153 -3.46 14.27 -9.11
CA ALA A 153 -3.93 14.18 -7.71
C ALA A 153 -4.04 12.72 -7.23
N SER A 154 -4.42 11.79 -8.11
CA SER A 154 -4.43 10.35 -7.81
C SER A 154 -3.02 9.80 -7.61
N ALA A 155 -2.08 10.18 -8.47
CA ALA A 155 -0.68 9.78 -8.37
C ALA A 155 -0.03 10.33 -7.08
N LEU A 156 -0.25 11.62 -6.77
CA LEU A 156 0.24 12.21 -5.52
C LEU A 156 -0.29 11.48 -4.27
N ARG A 157 -1.58 11.14 -4.24
CA ARG A 157 -2.16 10.33 -3.14
C ARG A 157 -1.51 8.97 -3.02
N GLY A 158 -1.11 8.36 -4.14
CA GLY A 158 -0.36 7.11 -4.14
C GLY A 158 1.04 7.26 -3.52
N VAL A 159 1.74 8.36 -3.85
CA VAL A 159 3.02 8.70 -3.19
C VAL A 159 2.83 8.84 -1.69
N GLU A 160 1.90 9.71 -1.25
CA GLU A 160 1.62 9.98 0.17
C GLU A 160 1.28 8.69 0.94
N ARG A 161 0.51 7.80 0.32
CA ARG A 161 0.16 6.51 0.90
C ARG A 161 1.40 5.66 1.16
N ILE A 162 2.31 5.53 0.20
CA ILE A 162 3.56 4.76 0.37
C ILE A 162 4.42 5.40 1.46
N LEU A 163 4.60 6.72 1.40
CA LEU A 163 5.44 7.45 2.36
C LEU A 163 4.91 7.33 3.79
N SER A 164 3.60 7.29 3.99
CA SER A 164 3.01 7.09 5.33
C SER A 164 3.35 5.74 5.98
N ALA A 165 3.73 4.73 5.19
CA ALA A 165 4.02 3.38 5.67
C ALA A 165 5.53 3.06 5.73
N LEU A 166 6.37 3.75 4.94
CA LEU A 166 7.83 3.56 4.95
C LEU A 166 8.49 3.70 6.34
N PRO A 167 8.08 4.63 7.23
CA PRO A 167 8.66 4.76 8.56
C PRO A 167 8.58 3.49 9.41
N TRP A 168 7.62 2.59 9.13
CA TRP A 168 7.41 1.39 9.95
C TRP A 168 8.48 0.33 9.76
N ILE A 169 9.27 0.42 8.69
CA ILE A 169 10.32 -0.54 8.34
C ILE A 169 11.69 0.13 8.13
N ALA A 170 11.77 1.47 8.11
CA ALA A 170 12.99 2.22 7.81
C ALA A 170 14.19 1.83 8.70
N ASP A 171 13.96 1.66 10.01
CA ASP A 171 15.01 1.29 10.97
C ASP A 171 15.47 -0.17 10.84
N HIS A 172 14.78 -0.97 10.04
CA HIS A 172 15.03 -2.40 9.84
C HIS A 172 15.65 -2.71 8.48
N LEU A 173 15.90 -1.70 7.64
CA LEU A 173 16.52 -1.87 6.32
C LEU A 173 17.98 -2.26 6.46
N THR A 174 18.44 -3.26 5.72
CA THR A 174 19.85 -3.71 5.75
C THR A 174 20.60 -3.35 4.48
N ASN A 175 19.91 -3.20 3.35
CA ASN A 175 20.51 -2.81 2.08
C ASN A 175 20.82 -1.29 2.08
N PRO A 176 22.10 -0.88 1.93
CA PRO A 176 22.46 0.54 1.95
C PRO A 176 21.82 1.39 0.85
N GLU A 177 21.60 0.82 -0.34
CA GLU A 177 21.02 1.54 -1.47
C GLU A 177 19.54 1.83 -1.24
N ILE A 178 18.79 0.82 -0.81
CA ILE A 178 17.37 0.93 -0.47
C ILE A 178 17.20 1.91 0.69
N ARG A 179 18.01 1.77 1.75
CA ARG A 179 17.98 2.67 2.91
C ARG A 179 18.21 4.13 2.50
N ARG A 180 19.19 4.39 1.64
CA ARG A 180 19.46 5.73 1.12
C ARG A 180 18.26 6.29 0.35
N GLU A 181 17.65 5.50 -0.52
CA GLU A 181 16.50 5.95 -1.31
C GLU A 181 15.27 6.20 -0.44
N VAL A 182 14.97 5.32 0.53
CA VAL A 182 13.89 5.52 1.51
C VAL A 182 14.10 6.80 2.30
N HIS A 183 15.31 7.06 2.82
CA HIS A 183 15.58 8.32 3.53
C HIS A 183 15.46 9.55 2.64
N ALA A 184 15.81 9.44 1.36
CA ALA A 184 15.66 10.54 0.41
C ALA A 184 14.19 10.88 0.15
N TRP A 185 13.32 9.87 0.12
CA TRP A 185 11.87 10.03 0.05
C TRP A 185 11.26 10.58 1.35
N LEU A 186 11.67 10.06 2.52
CA LEU A 186 11.20 10.59 3.81
C LEU A 186 11.67 12.04 4.05
N GLY A 187 12.81 12.42 3.49
CA GLY A 187 13.32 13.79 3.56
C GLY A 187 12.45 14.85 2.86
N ILE A 188 11.54 14.44 1.98
CA ILE A 188 10.59 15.34 1.31
C ILE A 188 9.17 15.25 1.84
N GLU A 189 8.88 14.37 2.82
CA GLU A 189 7.53 14.16 3.36
C GLU A 189 6.90 15.45 3.90
N GLY A 190 7.67 16.30 4.59
CA GLY A 190 7.20 17.59 5.09
C GLY A 190 6.90 18.64 4.00
N GLN A 191 7.18 18.33 2.73
CA GLN A 191 6.91 19.19 1.57
C GLN A 191 5.68 18.73 0.77
N LEU A 192 5.11 17.57 1.10
CA LEU A 192 3.92 16.99 0.46
C LEU A 192 2.63 17.38 1.20
#